data_AF-A0A957ZUX0-F1
#
_entry.id   AF-A0A957ZUX0-F1
#
_cell.length_a   1.000
_cell.length_b   1.000
_cell.length_c   1.000
_cell.angle_alpha   90.00
_cell.angle_beta   90.00
_cell.angle_gamma   90.00
#
_symmetry.space_group_name_H-M   'P 1'
#
loop_
_entity.id
_entity.type
_entity.pdbx_description
1 polymer ?
#
loop_
_entity_poly.entity_id
_entity_poly.type
_entity_poly.pdbx_seq_one_letter_code
_entity_poly.pdbx_strand_id
1 'polypeptide(L)'
;GALLDAVNAAGILVVPGCGVEPGLTEIAARNLADKLDEVDEVHIKCGGIPVEPSGPLDYKIVFGGRKLPIREADARIAVGGALQPVPRYSDVETLEVAGVGRVEAWHEGFMPWLLDLDKFKGLKLGTQKTVRWPGYAAKVTALKELGLLSTQPVDVDGVTVAPKQVVDAVLYPHVKMADADRDVTIMRVDVSGRKDGLPRTYRVEMVDWYDEELDITSMARVTAFTGAIVARMIGRGELDATGWVTPEKVITGKRYKRLLRDLHDAGVELTMTTCKTKVLGA
;
A
#
# COMPACT_ATOMS: atom_id res chain seq x y z
N GLY A 1 25.14 -4.10 -5.86
CA GLY A 1 24.96 -2.68 -6.20
C GLY A 1 25.48 -1.89 -5.02
N ALA A 2 26.22 -0.80 -5.21
CA ALA A 2 27.18 -0.31 -4.20
C ALA A 2 26.66 -0.22 -2.75
N LEU A 3 25.42 0.25 -2.53
CA LEU A 3 24.82 0.30 -1.19
C LEU A 3 24.53 -1.09 -0.61
N LEU A 4 24.00 -2.01 -1.41
CA LEU A 4 23.76 -3.40 -0.99
C LEU A 4 25.07 -4.10 -0.62
N ASP A 5 26.12 -3.86 -1.42
CA ASP A 5 27.44 -4.46 -1.21
C ASP A 5 28.06 -3.92 0.11
N ALA A 6 27.88 -2.63 0.39
CA ALA A 6 28.31 -2.01 1.65
C ALA A 6 27.54 -2.55 2.87
N VAL A 7 26.22 -2.72 2.76
CA VAL A 7 25.38 -3.29 3.83
C VAL A 7 25.81 -4.71 4.17
N ASN A 8 26.06 -5.54 3.14
CA ASN A 8 26.52 -6.91 3.33
C ASN A 8 27.93 -6.96 3.94
N ALA A 9 28.85 -6.11 3.48
CA ALA A 9 30.21 -6.04 4.02
C ALA A 9 30.24 -5.59 5.50
N ALA A 10 29.32 -4.72 5.91
CA ALA A 10 29.20 -4.26 7.29
C ALA A 10 28.54 -5.30 8.22
N GLY A 11 27.93 -6.37 7.69
CA GLY A 11 27.23 -7.38 8.48
C GLY A 11 26.00 -6.85 9.22
N ILE A 12 25.44 -5.71 8.78
CA ILE A 12 24.27 -5.09 9.42
C ILE A 12 22.97 -5.56 8.77
N LEU A 13 21.88 -5.49 9.52
CA LEU A 13 20.53 -5.73 9.01
C LEU A 13 19.86 -4.40 8.62
N VAL A 14 19.33 -4.35 7.39
CA VAL A 14 18.51 -3.25 6.88
C VAL A 14 17.17 -3.79 6.42
N VAL A 15 16.09 -3.29 7.02
CA VAL A 15 14.71 -3.67 6.67
C VAL A 15 13.95 -2.43 6.16
N PRO A 16 13.94 -2.15 4.85
CA PRO A 16 13.23 -1.00 4.31
C PRO A 16 11.71 -1.24 4.26
N GLY A 17 10.94 -0.17 4.04
CA GLY A 17 9.51 -0.30 3.72
C GLY A 17 8.69 -0.93 4.85
N CYS A 18 8.86 -0.50 6.09
CA CYS A 18 8.11 -0.99 7.26
C CYS A 18 6.90 -0.09 7.61
N GLY A 19 6.30 0.58 6.62
CA GLY A 19 5.14 1.45 6.83
C GLY A 19 3.82 0.69 6.68
N VAL A 20 2.79 1.38 6.18
CA VAL A 20 1.55 0.72 5.74
C VAL A 20 1.71 0.11 4.35
N GLU A 21 2.12 0.92 3.37
CA GLU A 21 2.32 0.54 1.96
C GLU A 21 3.46 1.40 1.37
N PRO A 22 4.66 0.84 1.17
CA PRO A 22 5.02 -0.54 1.47
C PRO A 22 5.21 -0.82 2.98
N GLY A 23 4.90 -2.05 3.38
CA GLY A 23 5.10 -2.61 4.72
C GLY A 23 4.02 -3.59 5.13
N LEU A 24 3.05 -3.11 5.91
CA LEU A 24 1.97 -3.92 6.45
C LEU A 24 1.18 -4.67 5.36
N THR A 25 0.98 -4.05 4.19
CA THR A 25 0.35 -4.69 3.03
C THR A 25 1.10 -5.92 2.54
N GLU A 26 2.41 -5.82 2.34
CA GLU A 26 3.22 -6.94 1.85
C GLU A 26 3.44 -8.00 2.93
N ILE A 27 3.60 -7.60 4.20
CA ILE A 27 3.65 -8.50 5.34
C ILE A 27 2.36 -9.34 5.41
N ALA A 28 1.19 -8.71 5.31
CA ALA A 28 -0.09 -9.40 5.30
C ALA A 28 -0.22 -10.33 4.09
N ALA A 29 0.12 -9.86 2.89
CA ALA A 29 0.06 -10.65 1.66
C ALA A 29 0.87 -11.95 1.79
N ARG A 30 2.12 -11.85 2.27
CA ARG A 30 2.96 -13.04 2.50
C ARG A 30 2.37 -13.99 3.53
N ASN A 31 1.90 -13.48 4.67
CA ASN A 31 1.37 -14.34 5.74
C ASN A 31 0.01 -14.98 5.37
N LEU A 32 -0.75 -14.38 4.47
CA LEU A 32 -1.94 -15.00 3.87
C LEU A 32 -1.57 -16.07 2.84
N ALA A 33 -0.58 -15.81 1.99
CA ALA A 33 -0.05 -16.77 1.03
C ALA A 33 0.49 -18.05 1.70
N ASP A 34 1.12 -17.93 2.87
CA ASP A 34 1.61 -19.07 3.65
C ASP A 34 0.49 -19.99 4.17
N LYS A 35 -0.79 -19.57 4.11
CA LYS A 35 -1.96 -20.39 4.49
C LYS A 35 -2.52 -21.22 3.34
N LEU A 36 -2.04 -21.01 2.12
CA LEU A 36 -2.44 -21.72 0.91
C LEU A 36 -1.34 -22.71 0.51
N ASP A 37 -1.73 -23.80 -0.14
CA ASP A 37 -0.77 -24.72 -0.74
C ASP A 37 -0.22 -24.09 -2.03
N GLU A 38 -1.14 -23.59 -2.87
CA GLU A 38 -0.87 -22.86 -4.12
C GLU A 38 -1.58 -21.50 -4.09
N VAL A 39 -0.91 -20.46 -4.58
CA VAL A 39 -1.47 -19.10 -4.69
C VAL A 39 -1.79 -18.82 -6.15
N ASP A 40 -3.02 -18.41 -6.41
CA ASP A 40 -3.49 -18.01 -7.74
C ASP A 40 -3.42 -16.49 -7.91
N GLU A 41 -3.93 -15.72 -6.95
CA GLU A 41 -4.01 -14.26 -7.06
C GLU A 41 -3.70 -13.54 -5.74
N VAL A 42 -3.17 -12.32 -5.84
CA VAL A 42 -3.03 -11.38 -4.72
C VAL A 42 -3.50 -9.99 -5.14
N HIS A 43 -4.40 -9.41 -4.36
CA HIS A 43 -4.91 -8.06 -4.60
C HIS A 43 -4.76 -7.21 -3.35
N ILE A 44 -3.91 -6.19 -3.45
CA ILE A 44 -3.67 -5.21 -2.40
C ILE A 44 -4.42 -3.92 -2.76
N LYS A 45 -5.13 -3.38 -1.78
CA LYS A 45 -5.82 -2.09 -1.90
C LYS A 45 -5.50 -1.29 -0.65
N CYS A 46 -4.93 -0.11 -0.79
CA CYS A 46 -4.60 0.72 0.37
C CYS A 46 -4.69 2.21 0.06
N GLY A 47 -5.09 3.02 1.02
CA GLY A 47 -5.14 4.47 0.85
C GLY A 47 -5.57 5.21 2.11
N GLY A 48 -4.82 6.26 2.45
CA GLY A 48 -5.25 7.28 3.39
C GLY A 48 -5.99 8.38 2.67
N ILE A 49 -7.19 8.70 3.11
CA ILE A 49 -8.09 9.70 2.53
C ILE A 49 -8.63 10.62 3.63
N PRO A 50 -8.96 11.90 3.33
CA PRO A 50 -9.66 12.72 4.30
C PRO A 50 -11.03 12.10 4.62
N VAL A 51 -11.48 12.21 5.86
CA VAL A 51 -12.84 11.79 6.26
C VAL A 51 -13.88 12.61 5.48
N GLU A 52 -13.67 13.91 5.38
CA GLU A 52 -14.51 14.83 4.61
C GLU A 52 -13.85 15.16 3.25
N PRO A 53 -14.34 14.60 2.13
CA PRO A 53 -13.82 14.93 0.81
C PRO A 53 -13.99 16.41 0.51
N SER A 54 -12.91 17.06 0.08
CA SER A 54 -12.93 18.48 -0.26
C SER A 54 -11.81 18.88 -1.22
N GLY A 55 -11.90 20.10 -1.74
CA GLY A 55 -10.97 20.63 -2.73
C GLY A 55 -11.22 20.07 -4.14
N PRO A 56 -10.40 20.45 -5.13
CA PRO A 56 -10.64 20.11 -6.53
C PRO A 56 -10.57 18.61 -6.82
N LEU A 57 -9.86 17.85 -5.99
CA LEU A 57 -9.63 16.41 -6.16
C LEU A 57 -10.41 15.55 -5.17
N ASP A 58 -11.27 16.12 -4.31
CA ASP A 58 -11.86 15.40 -3.17
C ASP A 58 -10.80 14.69 -2.31
N TYR A 59 -9.64 15.34 -2.16
CA TYR A 59 -8.47 14.75 -1.53
C TYR A 59 -7.62 15.81 -0.83
N LYS A 60 -7.09 15.42 0.33
CA LYS A 60 -6.05 16.15 1.05
C LYS A 60 -4.81 15.29 1.23
N ILE A 61 -3.65 15.93 1.20
CA ILE A 61 -2.34 15.29 1.33
C ILE A 61 -2.16 14.82 2.78
N VAL A 62 -2.26 13.51 2.99
CA VAL A 62 -2.02 12.85 4.28
C VAL A 62 -0.60 12.28 4.41
N PHE A 63 0.22 12.34 3.35
CA PHE A 63 1.63 11.93 3.32
C PHE A 63 2.39 12.61 2.18
N GLY A 64 3.73 12.60 2.19
CA GLY A 64 4.53 13.11 1.05
C GLY A 64 4.73 14.64 1.04
N GLY A 65 4.38 15.32 2.14
CA GLY A 65 4.67 16.72 2.37
C GLY A 65 3.83 17.66 1.50
N ARG A 66 4.48 18.35 0.56
CA ARG A 66 3.82 19.34 -0.32
C ARG A 66 3.48 18.81 -1.71
N LYS A 67 3.76 17.53 -1.98
CA LYS A 67 3.60 16.94 -3.31
C LYS A 67 2.40 16.02 -3.33
N LEU A 68 1.53 16.17 -4.32
CA LEU A 68 0.45 15.22 -4.53
C LEU A 68 1.04 13.86 -4.95
N PRO A 69 0.53 12.74 -4.41
CA PRO A 69 0.99 11.39 -4.73
C PRO A 69 0.40 10.91 -6.08
N ILE A 70 0.58 11.72 -7.13
CA ILE A 70 0.15 11.44 -8.50
C ILE A 70 1.36 11.49 -9.42
N ARG A 71 1.39 10.59 -10.41
CA ARG A 71 2.51 10.37 -11.32
C ARG A 71 2.04 10.24 -12.76
N GLU A 72 2.88 10.66 -13.69
CA GLU A 72 2.66 10.47 -15.13
C GLU A 72 2.86 9.00 -15.55
N ALA A 73 3.91 8.37 -15.03
CA ALA A 73 4.33 7.02 -15.42
C ALA A 73 3.24 5.96 -15.18
N ASP A 74 3.20 4.98 -16.07
CA ASP A 74 2.30 3.83 -15.95
C ASP A 74 2.58 3.00 -14.70
N ALA A 75 1.55 2.30 -14.25
CA ALA A 75 1.66 1.33 -13.17
C ALA A 75 2.14 -0.02 -13.72
N ARG A 76 2.48 -0.93 -12.81
CA ARG A 76 2.77 -2.33 -13.16
C ARG A 76 1.89 -3.24 -12.34
N ILE A 77 1.46 -4.35 -12.93
CA ILE A 77 0.79 -5.47 -12.27
C ILE A 77 1.61 -6.73 -12.49
N ALA A 78 1.39 -7.77 -11.69
CA ALA A 78 1.96 -9.09 -11.94
C ALA A 78 0.98 -9.95 -12.74
N VAL A 79 1.41 -10.52 -13.85
CA VAL A 79 0.61 -11.46 -14.67
C VAL A 79 1.51 -12.64 -15.00
N GLY A 80 1.08 -13.86 -14.62
CA GLY A 80 1.88 -15.07 -14.80
C GLY A 80 3.26 -14.99 -14.15
N GLY A 81 3.36 -14.38 -12.96
CA GLY A 81 4.62 -14.22 -12.22
C GLY A 81 5.57 -13.16 -12.77
N ALA A 82 5.17 -12.37 -13.78
CA ALA A 82 6.00 -11.32 -14.37
C ALA A 82 5.31 -9.95 -14.32
N LEU A 83 6.09 -8.88 -14.17
CA LEU A 83 5.55 -7.52 -14.19
C LEU A 83 5.17 -7.09 -15.61
N GLN A 84 3.96 -6.55 -15.76
CA GLN A 84 3.46 -5.99 -17.00
C GLN A 84 2.97 -4.56 -16.77
N PRO A 85 3.24 -3.62 -17.70
CA PRO A 85 2.76 -2.26 -17.60
C PRO A 85 1.24 -2.20 -17.82
N VAL A 86 0.57 -1.32 -17.08
CA VAL A 86 -0.82 -0.95 -17.29
C VAL A 86 -0.99 0.56 -17.12
N PRO A 87 -1.94 1.21 -17.81
CA PRO A 87 -2.19 2.62 -17.59
C PRO A 87 -2.46 2.88 -16.10
N ARG A 88 -1.69 3.79 -15.49
CA ARG A 88 -2.01 4.26 -14.13
C ARG A 88 -3.42 4.88 -14.12
N TYR A 89 -4.12 4.79 -12.99
CA TYR A 89 -5.51 5.28 -12.83
C TYR A 89 -6.57 4.48 -13.62
N SER A 90 -6.21 3.33 -14.18
CA SER A 90 -7.15 2.43 -14.86
C SER A 90 -7.71 1.33 -13.95
N ASP A 91 -8.64 0.55 -14.50
CA ASP A 91 -9.36 -0.54 -13.82
C ASP A 91 -10.00 -0.04 -12.51
N VAL A 92 -10.68 1.10 -12.60
CA VAL A 92 -11.33 1.75 -11.46
C VAL A 92 -12.47 0.85 -10.98
N GLU A 93 -12.35 0.37 -9.74
CA GLU A 93 -13.35 -0.46 -9.09
C GLU A 93 -14.00 0.32 -7.94
N THR A 94 -15.30 0.11 -7.72
CA THR A 94 -15.99 0.65 -6.54
C THR A 94 -15.91 -0.36 -5.39
N LEU A 95 -15.55 0.12 -4.20
CA LEU A 95 -15.55 -0.66 -2.97
C LEU A 95 -16.51 -0.05 -1.96
N GLU A 96 -17.36 -0.89 -1.39
CA GLU A 96 -18.10 -0.59 -0.16
C GLU A 96 -17.20 -0.95 1.02
N VAL A 97 -16.88 0.03 1.85
CA VAL A 97 -16.05 -0.12 3.06
C VAL A 97 -16.91 0.17 4.28
N ALA A 98 -17.06 -0.82 5.16
CA ALA A 98 -17.87 -0.69 6.37
C ALA A 98 -17.37 0.48 7.23
N GLY A 99 -18.29 1.35 7.65
CA GLY A 99 -17.98 2.56 8.42
C GLY A 99 -17.48 3.75 7.61
N VAL A 100 -17.04 3.57 6.36
CA VAL A 100 -16.55 4.67 5.49
C VAL A 100 -17.52 4.99 4.37
N GLY A 101 -18.10 3.97 3.73
CA GLY A 101 -18.97 4.11 2.56
C GLY A 101 -18.26 3.75 1.25
N ARG A 102 -18.70 4.40 0.16
CA ARG A 102 -18.25 4.10 -1.21
C ARG A 102 -16.96 4.82 -1.54
N VAL A 103 -15.93 4.04 -1.86
CA VAL A 103 -14.64 4.51 -2.34
C VAL A 103 -14.32 3.86 -3.70
N GLU A 104 -13.35 4.40 -4.41
CA GLU A 104 -12.80 3.79 -5.61
C GLU A 104 -11.37 3.29 -5.38
N ALA A 105 -10.95 2.28 -6.14
CA ALA A 105 -9.54 1.91 -6.22
C ALA A 105 -9.09 1.67 -7.66
N TRP A 106 -7.83 2.01 -7.94
CA TRP A 106 -7.24 1.98 -9.29
C TRP A 106 -5.76 1.63 -9.23
N HIS A 107 -5.18 1.18 -10.34
CA HIS A 107 -3.79 0.68 -10.39
C HIS A 107 -2.72 1.73 -10.02
N GLU A 108 -2.08 1.55 -8.85
CA GLU A 108 -0.97 2.37 -8.36
C GLU A 108 0.40 1.73 -8.67
N GLY A 109 0.48 0.40 -8.57
CA GLY A 109 1.66 -0.37 -8.96
C GLY A 109 1.98 -1.48 -7.96
N PHE A 110 2.18 -2.69 -8.48
CA PHE A 110 2.51 -3.88 -7.72
C PHE A 110 3.96 -3.86 -7.25
N MET A 111 4.19 -4.18 -5.98
CA MET A 111 5.54 -4.23 -5.43
C MET A 111 6.36 -5.40 -6.04
N PRO A 112 7.46 -5.12 -6.77
CA PRO A 112 8.24 -6.14 -7.48
C PRO A 112 8.78 -7.23 -6.54
N TRP A 113 9.20 -6.85 -5.33
CA TRP A 113 9.83 -7.77 -4.38
C TRP A 113 8.87 -8.82 -3.81
N LEU A 114 7.56 -8.66 -3.95
CA LEU A 114 6.63 -9.76 -3.67
C LEU A 114 6.89 -10.96 -4.59
N LEU A 115 7.31 -10.74 -5.84
CA LEU A 115 7.64 -11.81 -6.78
C LEU A 115 8.94 -12.55 -6.41
N ASP A 116 9.74 -12.02 -5.49
CA ASP A 116 10.89 -12.75 -4.94
C ASP A 116 10.47 -13.91 -4.04
N LEU A 117 9.24 -13.90 -3.54
CA LEU A 117 8.71 -14.94 -2.65
C LEU A 117 8.29 -16.15 -3.48
N ASP A 118 8.73 -17.36 -3.09
CA ASP A 118 8.40 -18.60 -3.82
C ASP A 118 6.89 -18.79 -4.01
N LYS A 119 6.09 -18.38 -3.03
CA LYS A 119 4.62 -18.43 -3.08
C LYS A 119 4.01 -17.62 -4.22
N PHE A 120 4.68 -16.59 -4.72
CA PHE A 120 4.16 -15.69 -5.76
C PHE A 120 4.83 -15.88 -7.13
N LYS A 121 5.75 -16.84 -7.29
CA LYS A 121 6.36 -17.13 -8.60
C LYS A 121 5.36 -17.68 -9.63
N GLY A 122 4.37 -18.45 -9.18
CA GLY A 122 3.30 -19.02 -10.03
C GLY A 122 2.04 -18.16 -10.13
N LEU A 123 2.11 -16.90 -9.69
CA LEU A 123 0.95 -16.03 -9.56
C LEU A 123 0.28 -15.77 -10.92
N LYS A 124 -1.03 -16.03 -11.02
CA LYS A 124 -1.80 -15.72 -12.23
C LYS A 124 -1.99 -14.22 -12.37
N LEU A 125 -2.42 -13.56 -11.29
CA LEU A 125 -2.66 -12.12 -11.26
C LEU A 125 -2.30 -11.51 -9.90
N GLY A 126 -1.52 -10.43 -9.93
CA GLY A 126 -1.17 -9.62 -8.77
C GLY A 126 -1.48 -8.16 -9.03
N THR A 127 -2.36 -7.55 -8.24
CA THR A 127 -2.67 -6.11 -8.36
C THR A 127 -2.43 -5.39 -7.06
N GLN A 128 -2.06 -4.11 -7.20
CA GLN A 128 -1.93 -3.19 -6.09
C GLN A 128 -2.54 -1.87 -6.52
N LYS A 129 -3.61 -1.51 -5.82
CA LYS A 129 -4.46 -0.38 -6.15
C LYS A 129 -4.50 0.59 -4.98
N THR A 130 -4.50 1.88 -5.27
CA THR A 130 -4.71 2.88 -4.22
C THR A 130 -6.18 3.19 -4.06
N VAL A 131 -6.63 3.46 -2.84
CA VAL A 131 -8.03 3.80 -2.51
C VAL A 131 -8.22 5.31 -2.43
N ARG A 132 -9.27 5.86 -3.06
CA ARG A 132 -9.65 7.28 -3.05
C ARG A 132 -11.16 7.46 -3.02
N TRP A 133 -11.62 8.68 -2.75
CA TRP A 133 -13.03 9.03 -2.95
C TRP A 133 -13.41 8.96 -4.45
N PRO A 134 -14.67 8.62 -4.78
CA PRO A 134 -15.12 8.46 -6.17
C PRO A 134 -14.84 9.69 -7.05
N GLY A 135 -14.35 9.45 -8.27
CA GLY A 135 -14.03 10.47 -9.26
C GLY A 135 -12.58 10.95 -9.24
N TYR A 136 -11.77 10.56 -8.25
CA TYR A 136 -10.37 10.96 -8.15
C TYR A 136 -9.56 10.51 -9.38
N ALA A 137 -9.67 9.24 -9.76
CA ALA A 137 -8.94 8.64 -10.89
C ALA A 137 -9.25 9.39 -12.19
N ALA A 138 -10.52 9.71 -12.46
CA ALA A 138 -10.92 10.45 -13.65
C ALA A 138 -10.30 11.87 -13.68
N LYS A 139 -10.34 12.59 -12.55
CA LYS A 139 -9.74 13.93 -12.43
C LYS A 139 -8.24 13.90 -12.65
N VAL A 140 -7.53 12.91 -12.09
CA VAL A 140 -6.08 12.79 -12.23
C VAL A 140 -5.67 12.29 -13.62
N THR A 141 -6.46 11.43 -14.25
CA THR A 141 -6.27 11.04 -15.66
C THR A 141 -6.34 12.26 -16.56
N ALA A 142 -7.28 13.18 -16.36
CA ALA A 142 -7.33 14.43 -17.11
C ALA A 142 -6.04 15.25 -16.94
N LEU A 143 -5.51 15.38 -15.71
CA LEU A 143 -4.22 16.05 -15.48
C LEU A 143 -3.05 15.35 -16.19
N LYS A 144 -3.06 14.01 -16.22
CA LYS A 144 -2.05 13.21 -16.93
C LYS A 144 -2.12 13.46 -18.43
N GLU A 145 -3.30 13.37 -19.02
CA GLU A 145 -3.51 13.54 -20.47
C GLU A 145 -3.19 14.95 -20.97
N LEU A 146 -3.38 15.96 -20.12
CA LEU A 146 -2.96 17.34 -20.39
C LEU A 146 -1.46 17.58 -20.25
N GLY A 147 -0.66 16.55 -19.90
CA GLY A 147 0.79 16.67 -19.68
C GLY A 147 1.18 17.37 -18.38
N LEU A 148 0.20 17.70 -17.52
CA LEU A 148 0.43 18.46 -16.29
C LEU A 148 1.14 17.65 -15.19
N LEU A 149 1.22 16.32 -15.36
CA LEU A 149 1.97 15.45 -14.45
C LEU A 149 3.42 15.22 -14.90
N SER A 150 3.84 15.80 -16.02
CA SER A 150 5.19 15.58 -16.53
C SER A 150 6.26 16.21 -15.65
N THR A 151 7.35 15.47 -15.46
CA THR A 151 8.56 15.98 -14.79
C THR A 151 9.60 16.52 -15.78
N GLN A 152 9.34 16.43 -17.08
CA GLN A 152 10.22 17.03 -18.09
C GLN A 152 10.01 18.55 -18.11
N PRO A 153 11.07 19.36 -17.96
CA PRO A 153 10.95 20.81 -18.00
C PRO A 153 10.47 21.31 -19.37
N VAL A 154 9.63 22.34 -19.34
CA VAL A 154 9.21 23.12 -20.52
C VAL A 154 9.62 24.58 -20.34
N ASP A 155 9.81 25.31 -21.45
CA ASP A 155 10.04 26.75 -21.44
C ASP A 155 8.71 27.50 -21.53
N VAL A 156 8.51 28.46 -20.62
CA VAL A 156 7.37 29.39 -20.62
C VAL A 156 7.94 30.80 -20.55
N ASP A 157 8.01 31.47 -21.70
CA ASP A 157 8.54 32.83 -21.83
C ASP A 157 9.95 33.01 -21.20
N GLY A 158 10.85 32.04 -21.41
CA GLY A 158 12.21 32.06 -20.88
C GLY A 158 12.35 31.51 -19.44
N VAL A 159 11.26 31.04 -18.83
CA VAL A 159 11.29 30.35 -17.54
C VAL A 159 11.14 28.84 -17.76
N THR A 160 12.19 28.09 -17.41
CA THR A 160 12.18 26.62 -17.47
C THR A 160 11.54 26.03 -16.21
N VAL A 161 10.44 25.29 -16.36
CA VAL A 161 9.72 24.67 -15.24
C VAL A 161 9.14 23.30 -15.61
N ALA A 162 9.12 22.35 -14.67
CA ALA A 162 8.41 21.09 -14.86
C ALA A 162 6.91 21.24 -14.54
N PRO A 163 5.98 20.86 -15.42
CA PRO A 163 4.54 20.99 -15.19
C PRO A 163 4.06 20.42 -13.85
N LYS A 164 4.58 19.24 -13.45
CA LYS A 164 4.26 18.61 -12.16
C LYS A 164 4.58 19.50 -10.95
N GLN A 165 5.67 20.26 -11.02
CA GLN A 165 6.07 21.17 -9.94
C GLN A 165 5.08 22.34 -9.82
N VAL A 166 4.58 22.85 -10.95
CA VAL A 166 3.54 23.89 -10.98
C VAL A 166 2.24 23.35 -10.39
N VAL A 167 1.80 22.16 -10.81
CA VAL A 167 0.60 21.50 -10.26
C VAL A 167 0.70 21.33 -8.75
N ASP A 168 1.82 20.81 -8.24
CA ASP A 168 2.02 20.64 -6.80
C ASP A 168 1.96 21.99 -6.07
N ALA A 169 2.63 23.01 -6.60
CA ALA A 169 2.66 24.34 -5.97
C ALA A 169 1.28 25.02 -5.96
N VAL A 170 0.54 24.95 -7.08
CA VAL A 170 -0.77 25.59 -7.25
C VAL A 170 -1.85 24.86 -6.45
N LEU A 171 -1.84 23.52 -6.42
CA LEU A 171 -2.87 22.76 -5.71
C LEU A 171 -2.60 22.69 -4.21
N TYR A 172 -1.36 22.75 -3.75
CA TYR A 172 -1.02 22.55 -2.34
C TYR A 172 -1.87 23.37 -1.34
N PRO A 173 -2.14 24.68 -1.55
CA PRO A 173 -3.02 25.44 -0.66
C PRO A 173 -4.45 24.89 -0.52
N HIS A 174 -4.93 24.17 -1.55
CA HIS A 174 -6.28 23.59 -1.62
C HIS A 174 -6.34 22.14 -1.12
N VAL A 175 -5.21 21.44 -1.07
CA VAL A 175 -5.13 20.02 -0.70
C VAL A 175 -4.32 19.77 0.57
N LYS A 176 -3.77 20.80 1.22
CA LYS A 176 -3.12 20.61 2.53
C LYS A 176 -4.16 20.29 3.61
N MET A 177 -3.81 19.43 4.55
CA MET A 177 -4.59 19.24 5.78
C MET A 177 -4.53 20.52 6.63
N ALA A 178 -5.68 20.88 7.21
CA ALA A 178 -5.85 21.85 8.27
C ALA A 178 -6.05 21.11 9.60
N ASP A 179 -5.90 21.82 10.72
CA ASP A 179 -5.94 21.21 12.07
C ASP A 179 -7.27 20.51 12.39
N ALA A 180 -8.37 20.99 11.80
CA ALA A 180 -9.70 20.39 11.95
C ALA A 180 -9.94 19.19 11.03
N ASP A 181 -9.07 18.94 10.05
CA ASP A 181 -9.24 17.81 9.15
C ASP A 181 -8.91 16.50 9.86
N ARG A 182 -9.61 15.45 9.45
CA ARG A 182 -9.43 14.08 9.91
C ARG A 182 -9.18 13.19 8.70
N ASP A 183 -8.43 12.12 8.86
CA ASP A 183 -8.21 11.12 7.83
C ASP A 183 -8.63 9.71 8.29
N VAL A 184 -8.76 8.83 7.31
CA VAL A 184 -8.99 7.41 7.50
C VAL A 184 -8.07 6.65 6.55
N THR A 185 -7.40 5.62 7.06
CA THR A 185 -6.59 4.69 6.26
C THR A 185 -7.32 3.39 6.07
N ILE A 186 -7.54 3.03 4.81
CA ILE A 186 -8.16 1.77 4.41
C ILE A 186 -7.07 0.87 3.87
N MET A 187 -7.04 -0.38 4.32
CA MET A 187 -6.20 -1.42 3.75
C MET A 187 -7.03 -2.70 3.60
N ARG A 188 -6.95 -3.34 2.43
CA ARG A 188 -7.52 -4.65 2.14
C ARG A 188 -6.53 -5.47 1.34
N VAL A 189 -6.21 -6.67 1.82
CA VAL A 189 -5.35 -7.63 1.14
C VAL A 189 -6.10 -8.93 0.96
N ASP A 190 -6.35 -9.28 -0.30
CA ASP A 190 -6.95 -10.54 -0.71
C ASP A 190 -5.86 -11.46 -1.27
N VAL A 191 -5.81 -12.71 -0.80
CA VAL A 191 -4.98 -13.76 -1.41
C VAL A 191 -5.86 -14.99 -1.66
N SER A 192 -5.96 -15.40 -2.92
CA SER A 192 -6.76 -16.53 -3.38
C SER A 192 -5.88 -17.64 -3.94
N GLY A 193 -6.37 -18.87 -3.87
CA GLY A 193 -5.67 -20.03 -4.41
C GLY A 193 -6.30 -21.33 -3.93
N ARG A 194 -5.46 -22.33 -3.66
CA ARG A 194 -5.91 -23.67 -3.23
C ARG A 194 -5.40 -24.04 -1.84
N LYS A 195 -6.28 -24.68 -1.08
CA LYS A 195 -5.94 -25.34 0.18
C LYS A 195 -6.64 -26.68 0.26
N ASP A 196 -5.88 -27.75 0.48
CA ASP A 196 -6.39 -29.12 0.53
C ASP A 196 -7.15 -29.49 -0.78
N GLY A 197 -6.61 -29.05 -1.92
CA GLY A 197 -7.19 -29.24 -3.26
C GLY A 197 -8.38 -28.34 -3.62
N LEU A 198 -8.96 -27.62 -2.65
CA LEU A 198 -10.16 -26.80 -2.82
C LEU A 198 -9.84 -25.30 -2.91
N PRO A 199 -10.63 -24.51 -3.65
CA PRO A 199 -10.49 -23.06 -3.65
C PRO A 199 -10.64 -22.45 -2.26
N ARG A 200 -9.76 -21.51 -1.93
CA ARG A 200 -9.80 -20.74 -0.69
C ARG A 200 -9.29 -19.33 -0.91
N THR A 201 -9.97 -18.37 -0.30
CA THR A 201 -9.54 -16.96 -0.26
C THR A 201 -9.41 -16.51 1.18
N TYR A 202 -8.28 -15.90 1.50
CA TYR A 202 -8.09 -15.18 2.75
C TYR A 202 -8.06 -13.69 2.47
N ARG A 203 -8.69 -12.93 3.37
CA ARG A 203 -8.71 -11.48 3.34
C ARG A 203 -8.26 -10.92 4.67
N VAL A 204 -7.40 -9.92 4.66
CA VAL A 204 -7.11 -9.05 5.81
C VAL A 204 -7.60 -7.65 5.49
N GLU A 205 -8.28 -7.02 6.44
CA GLU A 205 -8.82 -5.67 6.33
C GLU A 205 -8.47 -4.83 7.55
N MET A 206 -8.26 -3.53 7.32
CA MET A 206 -8.04 -2.51 8.32
C MET A 206 -8.76 -1.23 7.86
N VAL A 207 -9.53 -0.64 8.78
CA VAL A 207 -10.06 0.72 8.66
C VAL A 207 -9.60 1.44 9.90
N ASP A 208 -8.58 2.26 9.75
CA ASP A 208 -7.97 3.02 10.83
C ASP A 208 -8.41 4.47 10.72
N TRP A 209 -8.91 5.06 11.79
CA TRP A 209 -9.37 6.45 11.82
C TRP A 209 -8.35 7.33 12.51
N TYR A 210 -8.40 8.62 12.22
CA TYR A 210 -7.71 9.64 12.98
C TYR A 210 -7.84 9.39 14.49
N ASP A 211 -6.73 9.54 15.21
CA ASP A 211 -6.66 9.32 16.65
C ASP A 211 -6.85 10.65 17.38
N GLU A 212 -8.03 10.85 17.95
CA GLU A 212 -8.37 12.07 18.72
C GLU A 212 -7.63 12.16 20.06
N GLU A 213 -7.18 11.04 20.63
CA GLU A 213 -6.46 11.04 21.91
C GLU A 213 -5.00 11.45 21.71
N LEU A 214 -4.37 10.93 20.65
CA LEU A 214 -2.98 11.20 20.32
C LEU A 214 -2.80 12.39 19.38
N ASP A 215 -3.88 12.94 18.81
CA ASP A 215 -3.87 14.04 17.83
C ASP A 215 -2.99 13.70 16.60
N ILE A 216 -3.08 12.45 16.14
CA ILE A 216 -2.31 11.95 15.00
C ILE A 216 -3.21 11.41 13.90
N THR A 217 -2.79 11.66 12.66
CA THR A 217 -3.48 11.12 11.49
C THR A 217 -3.38 9.59 11.47
N SER A 218 -4.43 8.94 10.97
CA SER A 218 -4.46 7.51 10.73
C SER A 218 -3.26 7.07 9.88
N MET A 219 -3.00 7.79 8.79
CA MET A 219 -1.89 7.47 7.89
C MET A 219 -0.55 7.52 8.64
N ALA A 220 -0.32 8.53 9.49
CA ALA A 220 0.90 8.64 10.27
C ALA A 220 0.98 7.52 11.32
N ARG A 221 -0.13 7.24 12.02
CA ARG A 221 -0.22 6.23 13.07
C ARG A 221 0.13 4.84 12.57
N VAL A 222 -0.57 4.33 11.55
CA VAL A 222 -0.33 2.97 11.04
C VAL A 222 1.07 2.85 10.43
N THR A 223 1.52 3.88 9.71
CA THR A 223 2.87 3.89 9.12
C THR A 223 3.96 3.87 10.18
N ALA A 224 3.88 4.77 11.16
CA ALA A 224 4.89 4.90 12.20
C ALA A 224 4.87 3.73 13.18
N PHE A 225 3.69 3.23 13.57
CA PHE A 225 3.59 2.15 14.54
C PHE A 225 4.11 0.84 13.96
N THR A 226 3.78 0.51 12.71
CA THR A 226 4.36 -0.65 12.02
C THR A 226 5.88 -0.54 11.99
N GLY A 227 6.43 0.62 11.61
CA GLY A 227 7.86 0.86 11.54
C GLY A 227 8.54 0.75 12.91
N ALA A 228 7.95 1.34 13.95
CA ALA A 228 8.45 1.30 15.31
C ALA A 228 8.44 -0.11 15.89
N ILE A 229 7.40 -0.90 15.63
CA ILE A 229 7.32 -2.30 16.08
C ILE A 229 8.43 -3.12 15.42
N VAL A 230 8.61 -3.01 14.10
CA VAL A 230 9.69 -3.72 13.39
C VAL A 230 11.07 -3.27 13.89
N ALA A 231 11.29 -1.97 14.11
CA ALA A 231 12.53 -1.46 14.68
C ALA A 231 12.80 -2.03 16.08
N ARG A 232 11.78 -2.17 16.93
CA ARG A 232 11.89 -2.81 18.24
C ARG A 232 12.23 -4.30 18.13
N MET A 233 11.68 -5.02 17.14
CA MET A 233 12.06 -6.41 16.88
C MET A 233 13.53 -6.53 16.49
N ILE A 234 14.03 -5.62 15.63
CA ILE A 234 15.46 -5.54 15.26
C ILE A 234 16.33 -5.29 16.50
N GLY A 235 15.98 -4.26 17.30
CA GLY A 235 16.75 -3.91 18.50
C GLY A 235 16.79 -5.00 19.57
N ARG A 236 15.80 -5.90 19.59
CA ARG A 236 15.76 -7.06 20.49
C ARG A 236 16.42 -8.32 19.90
N GLY A 237 16.97 -8.26 18.68
CA GLY A 237 17.57 -9.42 18.01
C GLY A 237 16.55 -10.50 17.64
N GLU A 238 15.28 -10.13 17.43
CA GLU A 238 14.21 -11.09 17.15
C GLU A 238 14.18 -11.54 15.68
N LEU A 239 14.86 -10.80 14.79
CA LEU A 239 14.94 -11.09 13.36
C LEU A 239 16.23 -11.82 13.03
N ASP A 240 16.10 -13.07 12.58
CA ASP A 240 17.21 -13.92 12.16
C ASP A 240 17.52 -13.63 10.67
N ALA A 241 18.15 -12.48 10.42
CA ALA A 241 18.53 -12.03 9.09
C ALA A 241 19.69 -11.03 9.17
N THR A 242 20.49 -11.00 8.12
CA THR A 242 21.55 -10.01 7.88
C THR A 242 21.44 -9.48 6.46
N GLY A 243 21.98 -8.30 6.20
CA GLY A 243 21.93 -7.68 4.89
C GLY A 243 20.64 -6.90 4.66
N TRP A 244 20.33 -6.67 3.38
CA TRP A 244 19.13 -5.94 2.95
C TRP A 244 17.97 -6.91 2.75
N VAL A 245 16.94 -6.83 3.59
CA VAL A 245 15.82 -7.77 3.55
C VAL A 245 14.49 -7.03 3.73
N THR A 246 13.52 -7.28 2.86
CA THR A 246 12.18 -6.70 2.94
C THR A 246 11.35 -7.35 4.06
N PRO A 247 10.43 -6.60 4.71
CA PRO A 247 9.83 -7.03 5.97
C PRO A 247 8.96 -8.27 5.84
N GLU A 248 8.31 -8.49 4.70
CA GLU A 248 7.52 -9.69 4.46
C GLU A 248 8.37 -10.98 4.45
N LYS A 249 9.68 -10.89 4.20
CA LYS A 249 10.59 -12.05 4.27
C LYS A 249 10.92 -12.44 5.72
N VAL A 250 10.87 -11.51 6.66
CA VAL A 250 11.33 -11.71 8.05
C VAL A 250 10.22 -11.66 9.10
N ILE A 251 9.10 -10.98 8.82
CA ILE A 251 7.93 -10.86 9.70
C ILE A 251 6.90 -11.93 9.35
N THR A 252 7.20 -13.18 9.71
CA THR A 252 6.34 -14.34 9.47
C THR A 252 6.03 -15.11 10.76
N GLY A 253 5.02 -15.99 10.73
CA GLY A 253 4.74 -16.93 11.82
C GLY A 253 4.53 -16.24 13.18
N LYS A 254 5.39 -16.54 14.17
CA LYS A 254 5.32 -15.95 15.53
C LYS A 254 5.55 -14.43 15.51
N ARG A 255 6.42 -13.93 14.63
CA ARG A 255 6.72 -12.49 14.50
C ARG A 255 5.53 -11.73 13.93
N TYR A 256 4.84 -12.31 12.95
CA TYR A 256 3.59 -11.72 12.44
C TYR A 256 2.51 -11.64 13.51
N LYS A 257 2.31 -12.72 14.30
CA LYS A 257 1.38 -12.70 15.44
C LYS A 257 1.76 -11.65 16.50
N ARG A 258 3.06 -11.40 16.70
CA ARG A 258 3.54 -10.35 17.59
C ARG A 258 3.25 -8.96 17.03
N LEU A 259 3.51 -8.74 15.74
CA LEU A 259 3.19 -7.48 15.05
C LEU A 259 1.70 -7.15 15.19
N LEU A 260 0.81 -8.09 14.87
CA LEU A 260 -0.64 -7.86 14.98
C LEU A 260 -1.09 -7.55 16.41
N ARG A 261 -0.47 -8.19 17.41
CA ARG A 261 -0.77 -7.92 18.82
C ARG A 261 -0.29 -6.54 19.24
N ASP A 262 0.95 -6.19 18.90
CA ASP A 262 1.51 -4.88 19.26
C ASP A 262 0.78 -3.74 18.55
N LEU A 263 0.26 -3.96 17.33
CA LEU A 263 -0.65 -3.04 16.64
C LEU A 263 -2.00 -2.92 17.34
N HIS A 264 -2.61 -4.04 17.72
CA HIS A 264 -3.88 -4.05 18.47
C HIS A 264 -3.76 -3.35 19.83
N ASP A 265 -2.69 -3.64 20.58
CA ASP A 265 -2.38 -2.99 21.85
C ASP A 265 -2.15 -1.47 21.68
N ALA A 266 -1.81 -1.03 20.46
CA ALA A 266 -1.67 0.38 20.07
C ALA A 266 -2.92 0.96 19.37
N GLY A 267 -4.05 0.27 19.41
CA GLY A 267 -5.33 0.74 18.87
C GLY A 267 -5.51 0.60 17.35
N VAL A 268 -4.61 -0.12 16.67
CA VAL A 268 -4.73 -0.42 15.23
C VAL A 268 -5.24 -1.85 15.05
N GLU A 269 -6.50 -1.97 14.62
CA GLU A 269 -7.17 -3.26 14.50
C GLU A 269 -7.18 -3.78 13.06
N LEU A 270 -6.86 -5.07 12.91
CA LEU A 270 -6.94 -5.79 11.66
C LEU A 270 -7.88 -6.98 11.80
N THR A 271 -8.78 -7.16 10.84
CA THR A 271 -9.70 -8.29 10.77
C THR A 271 -9.30 -9.25 9.67
N MET A 272 -9.53 -10.56 9.88
CA MET A 272 -9.27 -11.58 8.87
C MET A 272 -10.53 -12.36 8.54
N THR A 273 -10.89 -12.40 7.27
CA THR A 273 -12.02 -13.18 6.73
C THR A 273 -11.49 -14.34 5.91
N THR A 274 -12.15 -15.51 5.99
CA THR A 274 -11.81 -16.68 5.17
C THR A 274 -13.02 -17.17 4.41
N CYS A 275 -12.94 -17.20 3.08
CA CYS A 275 -13.93 -17.85 2.22
C CYS A 275 -13.44 -19.26 1.85
N LYS A 276 -14.28 -20.28 2.09
CA LYS A 276 -13.96 -21.69 1.85
C LYS A 276 -14.98 -22.32 0.91
N THR A 277 -14.51 -23.09 -0.06
CA THR A 277 -15.37 -23.99 -0.83
C THR A 277 -15.49 -25.34 -0.13
N LYS A 278 -16.68 -25.94 -0.16
CA LYS A 278 -16.95 -27.29 0.32
C LYS A 278 -17.61 -28.10 -0.80
N VAL A 279 -17.21 -29.36 -0.96
CA VAL A 279 -17.92 -30.32 -1.82
C VAL A 279 -19.16 -30.82 -1.08
N LEU A 280 -20.33 -30.74 -1.70
CA LEU A 280 -21.57 -31.30 -1.16
C LEU A 280 -21.68 -32.77 -1.58
N GLY A 281 -22.00 -33.66 -0.63
CA GLY A 281 -22.23 -35.08 -0.90
C GLY A 281 -20.98 -35.97 -0.97
N ALA A 282 -19.82 -35.47 -0.55
CA ALA A 282 -18.60 -36.24 -0.31
C ALA A 282 -18.46 -36.64 1.16
#